data_AF-A0A0V8T782-F1
#
_entry.id   AF-A0A0V8T782-F1
#
_cell.length_a   1.000
_cell.length_b   1.000
_cell.length_c   1.000
_cell.angle_alpha   90.00
_cell.angle_beta   90.00
_cell.angle_gamma   90.00
#
_symmetry.space_group_name_H-M   'P 1'
#
loop_
_entity.id
_entity.type
_entity.pdbx_description
1 polymer ?
#
loop_
_entity_poly.entity_id
_entity_poly.type
_entity_poly.pdbx_seq_one_letter_code
_entity_poly.pdbx_strand_id
1 'polypeptide(L)'
;MTGFAAARARARRAGAVATLATLGRDPDPVALLGARLGASERLRDLTVDRLRTRSSGDSTLLLQPVIRTQLVEALTAHLEVAAGATTLDDAATTGTAGAARLDALHRTVTSTDRLLLRCHGATGYLVGGVGGDVDAGERAADRLGRATTAAPAPAQHAAPPAAAQPSGRTAADPAPPGDLPQLRRTARAWARELADRAAVLDADPARAASLVDLAGPRWLATAGIPRDEGGTALRSDGRDVTGASAVERAVVLEELARGDLGATLAAPGPSMSGVLVAHLADDDQRRRFHGALLERPTWTCFALTEPGHGSDATGLRTRADAAPGGSLVLRGEKRYIGNAARADLAVVFARRAPGPLGIGAYLVDARDARFLATPLDTLGLRAAQLCAVRLADLPVDPDDELGRRRRPGRRGLRAAVAVFHRLRPGVAAMAVGVAACAVDVLDDAWPRPPRDVADARAGLVHEIAAVRTLVLDAAYRVDATGDGTAGALAKARACRLAEEVTLEVAHLLGPGARDRFPVLDRAVRAARGLEFMEGARNVQALTAFRGLDAGHLGAP
;
A
#
# COMPACT_ATOMS: atom_id res chain seq x y z
N MET A 1 -40.09 33.60 -24.89
CA MET A 1 -39.55 32.47 -24.09
C MET A 1 -38.08 32.29 -24.45
N THR A 2 -37.18 32.49 -23.50
CA THR A 2 -35.73 32.38 -23.68
C THR A 2 -35.36 30.99 -24.21
N GLY A 3 -34.36 30.90 -25.11
CA GLY A 3 -33.95 29.65 -25.77
C GLY A 3 -33.64 28.49 -24.81
N PHE A 4 -33.28 28.83 -23.57
CA PHE A 4 -33.06 27.89 -22.47
C PHE A 4 -34.32 27.08 -22.08
N ALA A 5 -35.51 27.71 -22.06
CA ALA A 5 -36.75 27.03 -21.67
C ALA A 5 -37.23 26.02 -22.73
N ALA A 6 -37.06 26.35 -24.01
CA ALA A 6 -37.43 25.48 -25.12
C ALA A 6 -36.45 24.29 -25.28
N ALA A 7 -35.16 24.50 -25.07
CA ALA A 7 -34.15 23.44 -25.07
C ALA A 7 -34.37 22.44 -23.92
N ARG A 8 -34.72 22.94 -22.72
CA ARG A 8 -35.05 22.12 -21.55
C ARG A 8 -36.30 21.27 -21.74
N ALA A 9 -37.31 21.78 -22.45
CA ALA A 9 -38.53 21.03 -22.76
C ALA A 9 -38.32 19.90 -23.78
N ARG A 10 -37.46 20.09 -24.79
CA ARG A 10 -37.09 19.03 -25.76
C ARG A 10 -36.20 17.95 -25.13
N ALA A 11 -35.26 18.33 -24.28
CA ALA A 11 -34.39 17.39 -23.57
C ALA A 11 -35.16 16.48 -22.61
N ARG A 12 -36.21 17.00 -21.95
CA ARG A 12 -37.12 16.20 -21.11
C ARG A 12 -37.90 15.14 -21.88
N ARG A 13 -38.24 15.38 -23.15
CA ARG A 13 -38.93 14.39 -24.01
C ARG A 13 -38.01 13.25 -24.48
N ALA A 14 -36.69 13.41 -24.37
CA ALA A 14 -35.69 12.39 -24.74
C ALA A 14 -35.29 11.46 -23.59
N GLY A 15 -35.95 11.56 -22.42
CA GLY A 15 -35.93 10.51 -21.39
C GLY A 15 -34.82 10.53 -20.33
N ALA A 16 -33.80 11.41 -20.38
CA ALA A 16 -32.71 11.34 -19.37
C ALA A 16 -31.90 12.64 -19.19
N VAL A 17 -32.51 13.74 -18.75
CA VAL A 17 -31.74 14.95 -18.39
C VAL A 17 -32.21 15.55 -17.07
N ALA A 18 -31.39 15.41 -16.03
CA ALA A 18 -31.51 16.14 -14.77
C ALA A 18 -30.66 17.42 -14.83
N THR A 19 -31.29 18.57 -15.02
CA THR A 19 -30.60 19.88 -15.05
C THR A 19 -30.30 20.36 -13.63
N LEU A 20 -29.02 20.41 -13.24
CA LEU A 20 -28.58 21.16 -12.06
C LEU A 20 -28.46 22.65 -12.41
N ALA A 21 -28.90 23.52 -11.49
CA ALA A 21 -28.98 24.96 -11.68
C ALA A 21 -27.60 25.64 -11.64
N THR A 22 -27.55 26.92 -12.02
CA THR A 22 -26.39 27.82 -12.05
C THR A 22 -25.47 27.65 -10.85
N LEU A 23 -24.26 27.18 -11.13
CA LEU A 23 -23.17 26.99 -10.18
C LEU A 23 -22.32 28.28 -10.19
N GLY A 24 -21.67 28.61 -9.07
CA GLY A 24 -20.94 29.87 -8.87
C GLY A 24 -19.53 29.84 -9.46
N ARG A 25 -18.86 31.00 -9.49
CA ARG A 25 -17.51 31.19 -10.06
C ARG A 25 -16.42 30.52 -9.20
N ASP A 26 -16.11 29.25 -9.46
CA ASP A 26 -14.90 28.59 -8.97
C ASP A 26 -14.44 27.51 -9.98
N PRO A 27 -13.14 27.21 -10.14
CA PRO A 27 -12.62 26.48 -11.30
C PRO A 27 -12.68 24.95 -11.21
N ASP A 28 -13.20 24.36 -10.12
CA ASP A 28 -13.31 22.90 -9.95
C ASP A 28 -14.77 22.42 -9.81
N PRO A 29 -15.35 21.84 -10.88
CA PRO A 29 -16.73 21.33 -10.89
C PRO A 29 -16.97 20.20 -9.89
N VAL A 30 -15.96 19.40 -9.56
CA VAL A 30 -16.08 18.22 -8.67
C VAL A 30 -16.08 18.66 -7.22
N ALA A 31 -15.17 19.56 -6.85
CA ALA A 31 -15.16 20.20 -5.54
C ALA A 31 -16.48 20.92 -5.26
N LEU A 32 -17.08 21.55 -6.28
CA LEU A 32 -18.35 22.26 -6.16
C LEU A 32 -19.57 21.31 -6.09
N LEU A 33 -19.56 20.20 -6.83
CA LEU A 33 -20.59 19.14 -6.73
C LEU A 33 -20.58 18.52 -5.33
N GLY A 34 -19.38 18.25 -4.81
CA GLY A 34 -19.17 17.81 -3.43
C GLY A 34 -19.63 18.84 -2.42
N ALA A 35 -19.34 20.12 -2.60
CA ALA A 35 -19.80 21.18 -1.69
C ALA A 35 -21.34 21.31 -1.65
N ARG A 36 -22.03 21.22 -2.79
CA ARG A 36 -23.50 21.31 -2.88
C ARG A 36 -24.24 20.09 -2.31
N LEU A 37 -23.60 18.92 -2.35
CA LEU A 37 -24.10 17.69 -1.78
C LEU A 37 -23.56 17.45 -0.36
N GLY A 38 -22.85 18.39 0.26
CA GLY A 38 -22.24 18.18 1.59
C GLY A 38 -21.25 17.00 1.65
N ALA A 39 -20.71 16.59 0.50
CA ALA A 39 -19.88 15.41 0.28
C ALA A 39 -18.47 15.78 -0.21
N SER A 40 -18.01 17.00 0.07
CA SER A 40 -16.79 17.58 -0.53
C SER A 40 -15.54 16.73 -0.28
N GLU A 41 -15.39 16.10 0.88
CA GLU A 41 -14.25 15.22 1.17
C GLU A 41 -14.33 13.87 0.46
N ARG A 42 -15.52 13.29 0.28
CA ARG A 42 -15.68 11.99 -0.38
C ARG A 42 -15.46 12.03 -1.88
N LEU A 43 -15.63 13.20 -2.50
CA LEU A 43 -15.59 13.36 -3.96
C LEU A 43 -14.32 14.09 -4.45
N ARG A 44 -13.48 14.63 -3.55
CA ARG A 44 -12.29 15.43 -3.91
C ARG A 44 -11.14 14.62 -4.52
N ASP A 45 -11.04 13.32 -4.21
CA ASP A 45 -9.89 12.48 -4.61
C ASP A 45 -10.15 11.59 -5.84
N LEU A 46 -10.99 12.06 -6.77
CA LEU A 46 -11.49 11.23 -7.86
C LEU A 46 -10.84 11.49 -9.22
N THR A 47 -10.43 10.41 -9.89
CA THR A 47 -9.90 10.42 -11.26
C THR A 47 -11.05 10.57 -12.26
N VAL A 48 -11.10 11.69 -12.96
CA VAL A 48 -12.10 11.96 -14.01
C VAL A 48 -11.42 11.97 -15.37
N ASP A 49 -11.96 11.22 -16.34
CA ASP A 49 -11.47 11.29 -17.71
C ASP A 49 -12.04 12.53 -18.41
N ARG A 50 -11.15 13.45 -18.77
CA ARG A 50 -11.49 14.59 -19.65
C ARG A 50 -11.69 14.07 -21.06
N LEU A 51 -12.95 14.01 -21.49
CA LEU A 51 -13.25 13.60 -22.85
C LEU A 51 -12.88 14.68 -23.87
N ARG A 52 -13.19 15.97 -23.59
CA ARG A 52 -12.77 17.13 -24.42
C ARG A 52 -12.79 18.46 -23.66
N THR A 53 -11.78 19.30 -23.91
CA THR A 53 -11.77 20.73 -23.60
C THR A 53 -11.76 21.52 -24.92
N ARG A 54 -12.75 22.39 -25.16
CA ARG A 54 -12.67 23.38 -26.26
C ARG A 54 -12.14 24.70 -25.71
N SER A 55 -11.53 25.51 -26.57
CA SER A 55 -10.85 26.78 -26.27
C SER A 55 -11.72 27.89 -25.63
N SER A 56 -12.97 27.59 -25.27
CA SER A 56 -13.94 28.52 -24.68
C SER A 56 -14.22 28.30 -23.18
N GLY A 57 -13.43 27.50 -22.47
CA GLY A 57 -13.65 27.20 -21.04
C GLY A 57 -14.71 26.13 -20.76
N ASP A 58 -15.19 25.45 -21.80
CA ASP A 58 -16.17 24.36 -21.70
C ASP A 58 -15.47 23.00 -21.56
N SER A 59 -15.88 22.24 -20.55
CA SER A 59 -15.34 20.90 -20.29
C SER A 59 -16.47 19.87 -20.26
N THR A 60 -16.27 18.74 -20.94
CA THR A 60 -17.13 17.55 -20.79
C THR A 60 -16.31 16.43 -20.15
N LEU A 61 -16.85 15.88 -19.07
CA LEU A 61 -16.22 14.90 -18.20
C LEU A 61 -17.03 13.61 -18.21
N LEU A 62 -16.36 12.47 -18.35
CA LEU A 62 -16.97 11.16 -18.14
C LEU A 62 -16.80 10.76 -16.69
N LEU A 63 -17.92 10.49 -16.01
CA LEU A 63 -17.85 9.96 -14.65
C LEU A 63 -17.57 8.45 -14.71
N GLN A 64 -16.44 8.06 -14.14
CA GLN A 64 -16.03 6.66 -14.02
C GLN A 64 -17.04 5.87 -13.15
N PRO A 65 -17.19 4.53 -13.34
CA PRO A 65 -18.18 3.73 -12.61
C PRO A 65 -18.07 3.83 -11.09
N VAL A 66 -16.86 3.97 -10.54
CA VAL A 66 -16.61 4.15 -9.11
C VAL A 66 -17.23 5.47 -8.59
N ILE A 67 -17.12 6.54 -9.37
CA ILE A 67 -17.71 7.85 -9.05
C ILE A 67 -19.23 7.77 -9.08
N ARG A 68 -19.80 7.00 -10.03
CA ARG A 68 -21.24 6.76 -10.11
C ARG A 68 -21.73 6.08 -8.84
N THR A 69 -21.07 5.02 -8.37
CA THR A 69 -21.49 4.31 -7.15
C THR A 69 -21.50 5.25 -5.94
N GLN A 70 -20.44 6.03 -5.75
CA GLN A 70 -20.36 7.00 -4.65
C GLN A 70 -21.40 8.13 -4.77
N LEU A 71 -21.70 8.56 -6.00
CA LEU A 71 -22.74 9.56 -6.26
C LEU A 71 -24.14 8.98 -6.00
N VAL A 72 -24.40 7.72 -6.36
CA VAL A 72 -25.64 7.01 -6.03
C VAL A 72 -25.78 6.89 -4.53
N GLU A 73 -24.75 6.45 -3.81
CA GLU A 73 -24.75 6.34 -2.35
C GLU A 73 -25.02 7.69 -1.68
N ALA A 74 -24.35 8.75 -2.11
CA ALA A 74 -24.56 10.10 -1.59
C ALA A 74 -25.99 10.63 -1.87
N LEU A 75 -26.51 10.40 -3.08
CA LEU A 75 -27.88 10.79 -3.43
C LEU A 75 -28.93 9.96 -2.69
N THR A 76 -28.66 8.68 -2.44
CA THR A 76 -29.54 7.77 -1.68
C THR A 76 -29.62 8.24 -0.23
N ALA A 77 -28.47 8.47 0.40
CA ALA A 77 -28.39 9.01 1.76
C ALA A 77 -29.14 10.35 1.87
N HIS A 78 -29.02 11.24 0.87
CA HIS A 78 -29.75 12.51 0.86
C HIS A 78 -31.24 12.37 0.62
N LEU A 79 -31.69 11.38 -0.15
CA LEU A 79 -33.11 11.08 -0.32
C LEU A 79 -33.71 10.46 0.93
N GLU A 80 -32.98 9.58 1.61
CA GLU A 80 -33.37 9.01 2.91
C GLU A 80 -33.52 10.10 3.96
N VAL A 81 -32.57 11.04 4.03
CA VAL A 81 -32.64 12.22 4.89
C VAL A 81 -33.80 13.15 4.50
N ALA A 82 -34.10 13.32 3.21
CA ALA A 82 -35.21 14.14 2.73
C ALA A 82 -36.59 13.48 2.93
N ALA A 83 -36.66 12.15 3.03
CA ALA A 83 -37.91 11.37 3.17
C ALA A 83 -38.38 11.20 4.62
N GLY A 84 -37.53 11.45 5.62
CA GLY A 84 -37.88 11.40 7.05
C GLY A 84 -36.72 11.87 7.92
N ALA A 85 -36.72 13.16 8.28
CA ALA A 85 -35.56 13.78 8.93
C ALA A 85 -35.46 13.52 10.45
N THR A 86 -34.23 13.36 10.95
CA THR A 86 -33.69 13.73 12.30
C THR A 86 -32.21 13.25 12.40
N THR A 87 -31.13 13.86 11.89
CA THR A 87 -30.73 15.25 11.53
C THR A 87 -29.47 15.16 10.60
N LEU A 88 -28.93 16.23 9.98
CA LEU A 88 -27.89 17.13 10.53
C LEU A 88 -28.46 18.54 10.60
N ASP A 89 -28.64 19.02 11.82
CA ASP A 89 -29.72 19.92 12.25
C ASP A 89 -30.24 20.93 11.22
N ASP A 90 -31.51 20.72 10.93
CA ASP A 90 -32.49 21.59 10.31
C ASP A 90 -32.46 21.76 8.79
N ALA A 91 -33.36 20.99 8.18
CA ALA A 91 -33.88 21.05 6.83
C ALA A 91 -34.38 22.46 6.41
N ALA A 92 -33.46 23.41 6.24
CA ALA A 92 -33.78 24.79 5.86
C ALA A 92 -33.59 25.08 4.35
N THR A 93 -33.26 24.10 3.50
CA THR A 93 -32.95 24.39 2.07
C THR A 93 -33.63 23.53 1.01
N THR A 94 -34.44 22.52 1.36
CA THR A 94 -35.12 21.71 0.33
C THR A 94 -36.63 21.57 0.60
N GLY A 95 -37.41 22.54 0.13
CA GLY A 95 -38.86 22.33 -0.04
C GLY A 95 -39.16 21.16 -1.00
N THR A 96 -40.43 20.79 -1.15
CA THR A 96 -40.91 19.68 -2.01
C THR A 96 -40.32 19.67 -3.44
N ALA A 97 -40.01 20.83 -3.99
CA ALA A 97 -39.35 20.97 -5.29
C ALA A 97 -37.86 20.54 -5.31
N GLY A 98 -37.18 20.53 -4.17
CA GLY A 98 -35.80 20.05 -4.00
C GLY A 98 -35.72 18.53 -3.93
N ALA A 99 -36.59 17.91 -3.14
CA ALA A 99 -36.70 16.45 -3.05
C ALA A 99 -37.04 15.82 -4.42
N ALA A 100 -38.00 16.39 -5.17
CA ALA A 100 -38.33 15.92 -6.51
C ALA A 100 -37.17 16.06 -7.52
N ARG A 101 -36.27 17.04 -7.32
CA ARG A 101 -35.07 17.21 -8.16
C ARG A 101 -33.99 16.20 -7.80
N LEU A 102 -33.78 15.92 -6.51
CA LEU A 102 -32.85 14.91 -6.02
C LEU A 102 -33.27 13.51 -6.48
N ASP A 103 -34.56 13.21 -6.42
CA ASP A 103 -35.14 11.94 -6.83
C ASP A 103 -35.03 11.71 -8.35
N ALA A 104 -35.29 12.76 -9.15
CA ALA A 104 -35.04 12.73 -10.59
C ALA A 104 -33.55 12.54 -10.94
N LEU A 105 -32.65 13.14 -10.16
CA LEU A 105 -31.20 13.01 -10.32
C LEU A 105 -30.75 11.60 -9.97
N HIS A 106 -31.17 11.07 -8.81
CA HIS A 106 -30.89 9.72 -8.37
C HIS A 106 -31.34 8.70 -9.42
N ARG A 107 -32.59 8.78 -9.90
CA ARG A 107 -33.07 7.91 -10.99
C ARG A 107 -32.20 7.98 -12.24
N THR A 108 -31.78 9.18 -12.64
CA THR A 108 -30.94 9.35 -13.83
C THR A 108 -29.57 8.69 -13.66
N VAL A 109 -28.96 8.83 -12.47
CA VAL A 109 -27.65 8.24 -12.15
C VAL A 109 -27.73 6.72 -11.99
N THR A 110 -28.82 6.19 -11.42
CA THR A 110 -29.02 4.74 -11.27
C THR A 110 -29.42 4.05 -12.57
N SER A 111 -30.18 4.71 -13.44
CA SER A 111 -30.73 4.08 -14.66
C SER A 111 -29.82 4.18 -15.90
N THR A 112 -28.63 4.77 -15.79
CA THR A 112 -27.73 4.94 -16.94
C THR A 112 -26.33 4.40 -16.66
N ASP A 113 -25.77 3.67 -17.61
CA ASP A 113 -24.44 3.04 -17.47
C ASP A 113 -23.28 4.02 -17.64
N ARG A 114 -23.54 5.18 -18.26
CA ARG A 114 -22.55 6.25 -18.49
C ARG A 114 -23.14 7.62 -18.20
N LEU A 115 -22.41 8.41 -17.42
CA LEU A 115 -22.80 9.75 -16.98
C LEU A 115 -21.79 10.78 -17.47
N LEU A 116 -22.29 11.79 -18.17
CA LEU A 116 -21.51 12.91 -18.66
C LEU A 116 -21.81 14.16 -17.83
N LEU A 117 -20.77 14.80 -17.31
CA LEU A 117 -20.86 16.11 -16.67
C LEU A 117 -20.31 17.16 -17.64
N ARG A 118 -21.15 18.11 -18.04
CA ARG A 118 -20.72 19.24 -18.85
C ARG A 118 -20.72 20.53 -18.06
N CYS A 119 -19.62 21.25 -18.10
CA CYS A 119 -19.44 22.53 -17.44
C CYS A 119 -19.30 23.63 -18.50
N HIS A 120 -20.11 24.68 -18.38
CA HIS A 120 -20.10 25.87 -19.23
C HIS A 120 -19.92 27.10 -18.34
N GLY A 121 -18.71 27.66 -18.32
CA GLY A 121 -18.33 28.67 -17.34
C GLY A 121 -18.62 28.20 -15.92
N ALA A 122 -19.42 28.97 -15.19
CA ALA A 122 -19.81 28.62 -13.83
C ALA A 122 -20.95 27.58 -13.77
N THR A 123 -21.63 27.21 -14.86
CA THR A 123 -22.83 26.33 -14.79
C THR A 123 -22.53 24.90 -15.21
N GLY A 124 -22.95 23.91 -14.41
CA GLY A 124 -22.75 22.48 -14.67
C GLY A 124 -24.05 21.72 -14.95
N TYR A 125 -24.02 20.82 -15.91
CA TYR A 125 -25.14 19.96 -16.33
C TYR A 125 -24.74 18.50 -16.28
N LEU A 126 -25.56 17.66 -15.64
CA LEU A 126 -25.41 16.21 -15.67
C LEU A 126 -26.34 15.62 -16.74
N VAL A 127 -25.79 14.81 -17.63
CA VAL A 127 -26.53 14.17 -18.73
C VAL A 127 -26.30 12.67 -18.65
N GLY A 128 -27.38 11.90 -18.54
CA GLY A 128 -27.35 10.44 -18.59
C GLY A 128 -27.55 9.95 -20.03
N GLY A 129 -26.68 9.06 -20.51
CA GLY A 129 -26.86 8.40 -21.80
C GLY A 129 -27.69 7.13 -21.63
N VAL A 130 -28.85 7.03 -22.30
CA VAL A 130 -29.68 5.81 -22.28
C VAL A 130 -29.21 4.88 -23.40
N GLY A 131 -28.85 3.63 -23.07
CA GLY A 131 -28.71 2.55 -24.05
C GLY A 131 -27.39 2.46 -24.83
N GLY A 132 -26.26 2.89 -24.25
CA GLY A 132 -24.93 2.64 -24.83
C GLY A 132 -24.49 3.58 -25.97
N ASP A 133 -25.35 4.48 -26.46
CA ASP A 133 -24.98 5.50 -27.46
C ASP A 133 -24.35 6.73 -26.77
N VAL A 134 -23.02 6.70 -26.63
CA VAL A 134 -22.19 7.79 -26.08
C VAL A 134 -22.35 9.08 -26.87
N ASP A 135 -22.47 8.97 -28.20
CA ASP A 135 -22.52 10.13 -29.07
C ASP A 135 -23.86 10.88 -28.91
N ALA A 136 -24.94 10.19 -28.57
CA ALA A 136 -26.23 10.82 -28.25
C ALA A 136 -26.15 11.69 -26.99
N GLY A 137 -25.51 11.19 -25.94
CA GLY A 137 -25.26 11.92 -24.70
C GLY A 137 -24.37 13.15 -24.93
N GLU A 138 -23.30 13.01 -25.71
CA GLU A 138 -22.42 14.11 -26.08
C GLU A 138 -23.15 15.17 -26.92
N ARG A 139 -23.95 14.78 -27.92
CA ARG A 139 -24.75 15.70 -28.75
C ARG A 139 -25.77 16.47 -27.92
N ALA A 140 -26.39 15.84 -26.92
CA ALA A 140 -27.34 16.49 -26.02
C ALA A 140 -26.64 17.53 -25.12
N ALA A 141 -25.47 17.18 -24.58
CA ALA A 141 -24.64 18.09 -23.79
C ALA A 141 -24.13 19.28 -24.64
N ASP A 142 -23.71 19.03 -25.88
CA ASP A 142 -23.26 20.06 -26.84
C ASP A 142 -24.36 21.07 -27.19
N ARG A 143 -25.62 20.62 -27.34
CA ARG A 143 -26.76 21.51 -27.63
C ARG A 143 -27.13 22.40 -26.44
N LEU A 144 -26.98 21.90 -25.21
CA LEU A 144 -27.26 22.67 -23.98
C LEU A 144 -26.21 23.77 -23.75
N GLY A 145 -24.92 23.49 -24.00
CA GLY A 145 -23.85 24.48 -23.86
C GLY A 145 -23.93 25.64 -24.86
N ARG A 146 -24.39 25.40 -26.09
CA ARG A 146 -24.58 26.48 -27.09
C ARG A 146 -25.75 27.43 -26.77
N ALA A 147 -26.68 27.03 -25.91
CA ALA A 147 -27.82 27.85 -25.52
C ALA A 147 -27.47 28.85 -24.38
N THR A 148 -26.32 28.68 -23.71
CA THR A 148 -25.93 29.44 -22.51
C THR A 148 -24.88 30.53 -22.76
N THR A 149 -24.19 30.53 -23.91
CA THR A 149 -23.16 31.51 -24.31
C THR A 149 -23.66 32.92 -24.63
N ALA A 150 -24.93 33.26 -24.34
CA ALA A 150 -25.55 34.52 -24.75
C ALA A 150 -25.70 35.57 -23.62
N ALA A 151 -24.81 35.60 -22.62
CA ALA A 151 -24.86 36.59 -21.52
C ALA A 151 -23.46 37.15 -21.17
N PRO A 152 -23.34 38.42 -20.73
CA PRO A 152 -22.08 39.17 -20.77
C PRO A 152 -21.16 38.96 -19.54
N ALA A 153 -19.87 39.23 -19.74
CA ALA A 153 -18.75 38.94 -18.82
C ALA A 153 -18.58 39.96 -17.67
N PRO A 154 -18.16 39.52 -16.45
CA PRO A 154 -17.67 40.44 -15.39
C PRO A 154 -16.16 40.40 -15.03
N ALA A 155 -15.71 41.59 -14.62
CA ALA A 155 -14.41 42.16 -14.21
C ALA A 155 -13.45 41.41 -13.24
N GLN A 156 -12.18 41.84 -13.29
CA GLN A 156 -11.00 41.41 -12.51
C GLN A 156 -10.90 42.10 -11.14
N HIS A 157 -10.43 41.39 -10.10
CA HIS A 157 -9.92 41.97 -8.83
C HIS A 157 -8.73 41.13 -8.29
N ALA A 158 -7.78 41.81 -7.65
CA ALA A 158 -6.46 41.31 -7.22
C ALA A 158 -6.43 40.67 -5.82
N ALA A 159 -5.47 39.77 -5.59
CA ALA A 159 -5.28 39.01 -4.33
C ALA A 159 -4.24 39.64 -3.38
N PRO A 160 -4.31 39.41 -2.05
CA PRO A 160 -3.35 39.93 -1.06
C PRO A 160 -2.12 39.00 -0.85
N PRO A 161 -1.02 39.49 -0.23
CA PRO A 161 0.28 38.83 -0.27
C PRO A 161 0.51 37.81 0.85
N ALA A 162 1.37 36.82 0.56
CA ALA A 162 1.73 35.70 1.42
C ALA A 162 2.90 36.02 2.40
N ALA A 163 2.83 35.45 3.60
CA ALA A 163 3.92 35.49 4.59
C ALA A 163 4.98 34.41 4.31
N ALA A 164 6.26 34.78 4.40
CA ALA A 164 7.40 33.95 4.06
C ALA A 164 7.78 32.93 5.15
N GLN A 165 8.11 31.70 4.75
CA GLN A 165 8.78 30.69 5.58
C GLN A 165 10.26 30.49 5.16
N PRO A 166 11.16 30.15 6.09
CA PRO A 166 12.60 30.08 5.83
C PRO A 166 13.00 28.80 5.08
N SER A 167 13.92 28.95 4.13
CA SER A 167 14.41 27.92 3.23
C SER A 167 15.44 26.99 3.86
N GLY A 168 15.07 25.71 4.05
CA GLY A 168 15.98 24.59 4.26
C GLY A 168 15.54 23.43 3.39
N ARG A 169 16.46 22.90 2.56
CA ARG A 169 16.21 21.85 1.53
C ARG A 169 15.18 20.82 2.01
N THR A 170 13.98 20.89 1.44
CA THR A 170 12.92 19.91 1.61
C THR A 170 13.36 18.60 0.97
N ALA A 171 13.12 17.49 1.67
CA ALA A 171 13.06 16.18 1.05
C ALA A 171 12.07 16.27 -0.13
N ALA A 172 12.44 15.74 -1.30
CA ALA A 172 11.54 15.71 -2.43
C ALA A 172 10.22 15.04 -2.00
N ASP A 173 9.08 15.66 -2.34
CA ASP A 173 7.78 15.00 -2.24
C ASP A 173 7.88 13.64 -2.93
N PRO A 174 7.39 12.54 -2.31
CA PRO A 174 7.32 11.28 -3.02
C PRO A 174 6.35 11.45 -4.18
N ALA A 175 6.90 11.40 -5.40
CA ALA A 175 6.10 11.35 -6.61
C ALA A 175 5.12 10.16 -6.52
N PRO A 176 3.89 10.30 -7.07
CA PRO A 176 2.99 9.15 -7.15
C PRO A 176 3.71 7.99 -7.86
N PRO A 177 3.57 6.74 -7.45
CA PRO A 177 4.22 5.62 -8.11
C PRO A 177 3.74 5.55 -9.57
N GLY A 178 4.59 5.03 -10.46
CA GLY A 178 4.20 4.72 -11.84
C GLY A 178 3.02 3.73 -11.90
N ASP A 179 2.57 3.35 -13.09
CA ASP A 179 1.39 2.47 -13.29
C ASP A 179 1.43 1.18 -12.41
N LEU A 180 0.82 1.23 -11.22
CA LEU A 180 0.78 0.11 -10.26
C LEU A 180 0.14 -1.14 -10.87
N PRO A 181 -0.92 -1.04 -11.70
CA PRO A 181 -1.40 -2.16 -12.51
C PRO A 181 -0.33 -2.85 -13.35
N GLN A 182 0.57 -2.11 -14.02
CA GLN A 182 1.68 -2.72 -14.78
C GLN A 182 2.65 -3.46 -13.86
N LEU A 183 3.10 -2.81 -12.79
CA LEU A 183 3.99 -3.43 -11.79
C LEU A 183 3.39 -4.73 -11.24
N ARG A 184 2.09 -4.71 -10.92
CA ARG A 184 1.36 -5.87 -10.41
C ARG A 184 1.29 -7.01 -11.42
N ARG A 185 1.04 -6.72 -12.70
CA ARG A 185 1.04 -7.75 -13.76
C ARG A 185 2.41 -8.42 -13.88
N THR A 186 3.48 -7.64 -13.85
CA THR A 186 4.86 -8.15 -13.88
C THR A 186 5.16 -9.01 -12.65
N ALA A 187 4.86 -8.53 -11.45
CA ALA A 187 5.10 -9.27 -10.22
C ALA A 187 4.25 -10.57 -10.15
N ARG A 188 3.04 -10.56 -10.70
CA ARG A 188 2.20 -11.77 -10.82
C ARG A 188 2.79 -12.82 -11.75
N ALA A 189 3.50 -12.42 -12.82
CA ALA A 189 4.21 -13.37 -13.67
C ALA A 189 5.36 -14.04 -12.89
N TRP A 190 6.14 -13.26 -12.14
CA TRP A 190 7.19 -13.78 -11.27
C TRP A 190 6.68 -14.71 -10.18
N ALA A 191 5.51 -14.40 -9.61
CA ALA A 191 4.88 -15.22 -8.59
C ALA A 191 4.59 -16.65 -9.06
N ARG A 192 4.23 -16.83 -10.34
CA ARG A 192 4.02 -18.16 -10.93
C ARG A 192 5.31 -18.96 -11.01
N GLU A 193 6.39 -18.35 -11.50
CA GLU A 193 7.72 -18.98 -11.55
C GLU A 193 8.23 -19.36 -10.15
N LEU A 194 7.96 -18.50 -9.16
CA LEU A 194 8.34 -18.72 -7.77
C LEU A 194 7.55 -19.89 -7.14
N ALA A 195 6.25 -19.99 -7.44
CA ALA A 195 5.38 -21.04 -6.91
C ALA A 195 5.87 -22.45 -7.29
N ASP A 196 6.47 -22.62 -8.47
CA ASP A 196 7.03 -23.90 -8.93
C ASP A 196 8.21 -24.39 -8.07
N ARG A 197 8.87 -23.49 -7.32
CA ARG A 197 9.98 -23.84 -6.41
C ARG A 197 9.55 -24.03 -4.97
N ALA A 198 8.34 -23.59 -4.62
CA ALA A 198 7.87 -23.49 -3.24
C ALA A 198 7.90 -24.82 -2.49
N ALA A 199 7.39 -25.91 -3.09
CA ALA A 199 7.34 -27.21 -2.44
C ALA A 199 8.73 -27.77 -2.11
N VAL A 200 9.69 -27.60 -3.04
CA VAL A 200 11.08 -28.04 -2.85
C VAL A 200 11.74 -27.22 -1.74
N LEU A 201 11.49 -25.92 -1.68
CA LEU A 201 12.07 -25.04 -0.66
C LEU A 201 11.45 -25.20 0.73
N ASP A 202 10.15 -25.50 0.83
CA ASP A 202 9.49 -25.81 2.10
C ASP A 202 10.03 -27.11 2.71
N ALA A 203 10.34 -28.10 1.86
CA ALA A 203 10.94 -29.37 2.26
C ALA A 203 12.45 -29.25 2.58
N ASP A 204 13.20 -28.52 1.74
CA ASP A 204 14.64 -28.34 1.84
C ASP A 204 15.04 -26.86 1.65
N PRO A 205 15.06 -26.08 2.75
CA PRO A 205 15.43 -24.68 2.70
C PRO A 205 16.86 -24.41 2.22
N ALA A 206 17.75 -25.41 2.22
CA ALA A 206 19.13 -25.24 1.73
C ALA A 206 19.18 -25.01 0.21
N ARG A 207 18.10 -25.31 -0.52
CA ARG A 207 17.99 -25.10 -1.97
C ARG A 207 17.63 -23.66 -2.37
N ALA A 208 17.69 -22.70 -1.44
CA ALA A 208 17.39 -21.29 -1.73
C ALA A 208 18.25 -20.70 -2.87
N ALA A 209 19.46 -21.23 -3.10
CA ALA A 209 20.28 -20.89 -4.26
C ALA A 209 19.60 -21.14 -5.61
N SER A 210 18.60 -22.03 -5.67
CA SER A 210 17.82 -22.28 -6.89
C SER A 210 16.90 -21.11 -7.29
N LEU A 211 16.73 -20.09 -6.43
CA LEU A 211 15.93 -18.90 -6.70
C LEU A 211 16.68 -17.85 -7.52
N VAL A 212 18.01 -17.85 -7.56
CA VAL A 212 18.82 -16.73 -8.09
C VAL A 212 18.61 -16.45 -9.58
N ASP A 213 18.04 -17.40 -10.31
CA ASP A 213 17.79 -17.28 -11.75
C ASP A 213 16.37 -16.84 -12.09
N LEU A 214 15.47 -16.81 -11.10
CA LEU A 214 14.08 -16.38 -11.30
C LEU A 214 14.00 -14.86 -11.37
N ALA A 215 13.13 -14.34 -12.24
CA ALA A 215 13.08 -12.91 -12.52
C ALA A 215 12.69 -12.06 -11.28
N GLY A 216 11.74 -12.53 -10.48
CA GLY A 216 11.34 -11.87 -9.22
C GLY A 216 12.46 -11.81 -8.18
N PRO A 217 13.05 -12.96 -7.78
CA PRO A 217 14.23 -13.00 -6.92
C PRO A 217 15.43 -12.19 -7.42
N ARG A 218 15.70 -12.13 -8.73
CA ARG A 218 16.73 -11.24 -9.30
C ARG A 218 16.44 -9.76 -9.06
N TRP A 219 15.17 -9.37 -9.22
CA TRP A 219 14.75 -8.01 -8.89
C TRP A 219 14.90 -7.74 -7.38
N LEU A 220 14.43 -8.67 -6.53
CA LEU A 220 14.58 -8.58 -5.07
C LEU A 220 16.05 -8.50 -4.64
N ALA A 221 16.97 -9.16 -5.34
CA ALA A 221 18.40 -9.18 -5.03
C ALA A 221 19.05 -7.79 -5.01
N THR A 222 18.45 -6.82 -5.70
CA THR A 222 18.95 -5.43 -5.79
C THR A 222 17.89 -4.39 -5.41
N ALA A 223 16.77 -4.82 -4.81
CA ALA A 223 15.66 -3.94 -4.49
C ALA A 223 16.07 -2.82 -3.52
N GLY A 224 15.70 -1.58 -3.85
CA GLY A 224 16.07 -0.39 -3.09
C GLY A 224 17.43 0.21 -3.43
N ILE A 225 18.25 -0.47 -4.26
CA ILE A 225 19.47 0.13 -4.82
C ILE A 225 19.06 1.07 -5.97
N PRO A 226 19.50 2.34 -5.96
CA PRO A 226 19.24 3.26 -7.05
C PRO A 226 19.79 2.74 -8.40
N ARG A 227 19.10 3.06 -9.49
CA ARG A 227 19.51 2.61 -10.84
C ARG A 227 20.87 3.18 -11.25
N ASP A 228 21.15 4.43 -10.89
CA ASP A 228 22.43 5.11 -11.11
C ASP A 228 23.58 4.49 -10.30
N GLU A 229 23.26 3.74 -9.24
CA GLU A 229 24.20 2.91 -8.48
C GLU A 229 24.27 1.45 -8.99
N GLY A 230 23.52 1.09 -10.05
CA GLY A 230 23.52 -0.25 -10.67
C GLY A 230 22.37 -1.16 -10.27
N GLY A 231 21.41 -0.69 -9.46
CA GLY A 231 20.24 -1.47 -9.06
C GLY A 231 19.33 -1.88 -10.22
N THR A 232 18.67 -3.05 -10.10
CA THR A 232 17.72 -3.50 -11.11
C THR A 232 16.43 -2.71 -10.98
N ALA A 233 16.12 -1.91 -12.00
CA ALA A 233 14.86 -1.17 -12.09
C ALA A 233 13.92 -1.80 -13.11
N LEU A 234 12.65 -1.96 -12.75
CA LEU A 234 11.59 -2.15 -13.73
C LEU A 234 11.23 -0.80 -14.35
N ARG A 235 10.89 -0.78 -15.64
CA ARG A 235 10.30 0.39 -16.29
C ARG A 235 8.79 0.27 -16.22
N SER A 236 8.15 1.17 -15.48
CA SER A 236 6.69 1.28 -15.39
C SER A 236 6.29 2.72 -15.73
N ASP A 237 5.56 2.89 -16.83
CA ASP A 237 5.14 4.20 -17.38
C ASP A 237 6.27 5.26 -17.41
N GLY A 238 7.42 4.89 -17.99
CA GLY A 238 8.58 5.79 -18.13
C GLY A 238 9.36 6.07 -16.83
N ARG A 239 8.97 5.48 -15.70
CA ARG A 239 9.66 5.59 -14.40
C ARG A 239 10.38 4.31 -14.02
N ASP A 240 11.43 4.46 -13.22
CA ASP A 240 12.18 3.35 -12.65
C ASP A 240 11.52 2.92 -11.33
N VAL A 241 11.15 1.65 -11.25
CA VAL A 241 10.63 1.00 -10.04
C VAL A 241 11.73 0.12 -9.47
N THR A 242 12.27 0.55 -8.34
CA THR A 242 13.41 -0.10 -7.67
C THR A 242 13.00 -0.82 -6.39
N GLY A 243 11.77 -0.63 -5.89
CA GLY A 243 11.35 -1.17 -4.59
C GLY A 243 11.81 -0.30 -3.42
N ALA A 244 12.20 0.94 -3.68
CA ALA A 244 12.65 1.90 -2.68
C ALA A 244 11.47 2.49 -1.87
N SER A 245 10.28 2.61 -2.48
CA SER A 245 9.07 3.10 -1.81
C SER A 245 8.27 1.96 -1.17
N ALA A 246 7.51 2.27 -0.13
CA ALA A 246 6.63 1.32 0.55
C ALA A 246 5.52 0.84 -0.39
N VAL A 247 4.98 1.71 -1.25
CA VAL A 247 3.93 1.33 -2.20
C VAL A 247 4.43 0.36 -3.28
N GLU A 248 5.63 0.57 -3.82
CA GLU A 248 6.24 -0.37 -4.78
C GLU A 248 6.46 -1.74 -4.14
N ARG A 249 7.02 -1.76 -2.91
CA ARG A 249 7.21 -3.01 -2.16
C ARG A 249 5.88 -3.70 -1.88
N ALA A 250 4.85 -2.96 -1.47
CA ALA A 250 3.54 -3.54 -1.18
C ALA A 250 2.97 -4.27 -2.40
N VAL A 251 3.02 -3.66 -3.59
CA VAL A 251 2.51 -4.30 -4.81
C VAL A 251 3.30 -5.56 -5.17
N VAL A 252 4.63 -5.50 -5.14
CA VAL A 252 5.47 -6.65 -5.52
C VAL A 252 5.34 -7.78 -4.50
N LEU A 253 5.43 -7.48 -3.21
CA LEU A 253 5.39 -8.48 -2.14
C LEU A 253 4.03 -9.14 -2.01
N GLU A 254 2.93 -8.44 -2.31
CA GLU A 254 1.61 -9.08 -2.36
C GLU A 254 1.56 -10.18 -3.42
N GLU A 255 2.04 -9.89 -4.64
CA GLU A 255 2.01 -10.85 -5.73
C GLU A 255 2.97 -12.01 -5.48
N LEU A 256 4.20 -11.76 -5.03
CA LEU A 256 5.14 -12.83 -4.73
C LEU A 256 4.65 -13.73 -3.59
N ALA A 257 4.04 -13.16 -2.54
CA ALA A 257 3.44 -13.93 -1.45
C ALA A 257 2.19 -14.72 -1.88
N ARG A 258 1.47 -14.27 -2.91
CA ARG A 258 0.40 -15.05 -3.57
C ARG A 258 0.94 -16.30 -4.28
N GLY A 259 2.17 -16.22 -4.80
CA GLY A 259 2.90 -17.39 -5.32
C GLY A 259 3.33 -18.33 -4.20
N ASP A 260 4.22 -17.86 -3.32
CA ASP A 260 4.55 -18.52 -2.05
C ASP A 260 5.34 -17.57 -1.13
N LEU A 261 4.83 -17.33 0.08
CA LEU A 261 5.48 -16.42 1.03
C LEU A 261 6.83 -16.96 1.54
N GLY A 262 6.96 -18.27 1.78
CA GLY A 262 8.20 -18.86 2.25
C GLY A 262 9.34 -18.70 1.24
N ALA A 263 9.07 -19.02 -0.03
CA ALA A 263 10.01 -18.84 -1.12
C ALA A 263 10.35 -17.36 -1.35
N THR A 264 9.38 -16.45 -1.21
CA THR A 264 9.60 -15.00 -1.29
C THR A 264 10.62 -14.54 -0.24
N LEU A 265 10.45 -14.98 1.01
CA LEU A 265 11.35 -14.63 2.12
C LEU A 265 12.73 -15.32 2.04
N ALA A 266 12.82 -16.41 1.27
CA ALA A 266 14.07 -17.13 1.03
C ALA A 266 14.94 -16.50 -0.07
N ALA A 267 14.40 -15.58 -0.86
CA ALA A 267 15.11 -14.93 -1.96
C ALA A 267 16.33 -14.12 -1.46
N PRO A 268 17.42 -14.03 -2.25
CA PRO A 268 18.56 -13.19 -1.93
C PRO A 268 18.20 -11.71 -1.99
N GLY A 269 19.05 -10.87 -1.41
CA GLY A 269 18.94 -9.42 -1.54
C GLY A 269 19.07 -8.64 -0.24
N PRO A 270 18.95 -7.30 -0.33
CA PRO A 270 19.11 -6.36 0.77
C PRO A 270 18.14 -6.57 1.94
N SER A 271 16.92 -7.04 1.68
CA SER A 271 15.88 -7.23 2.69
C SER A 271 15.73 -6.00 3.63
N MET A 272 15.37 -6.21 4.90
CA MET A 272 15.26 -5.14 5.91
C MET A 272 16.61 -4.45 6.16
N SER A 273 17.73 -5.17 6.00
CA SER A 273 19.07 -4.64 6.20
C SER A 273 19.39 -3.52 5.23
N GLY A 274 19.01 -3.66 3.95
CA GLY A 274 19.22 -2.62 2.95
C GLY A 274 18.38 -1.38 3.19
N VAL A 275 17.16 -1.50 3.70
CA VAL A 275 16.35 -0.32 4.07
C VAL A 275 17.01 0.44 5.23
N LEU A 276 17.61 -0.25 6.19
CA LEU A 276 18.36 0.38 7.28
C LEU A 276 19.69 0.98 6.83
N VAL A 277 20.43 0.30 5.95
CA VAL A 277 21.66 0.81 5.32
C VAL A 277 21.32 2.07 4.53
N ALA A 278 20.32 2.06 3.64
CA ALA A 278 19.88 3.23 2.91
C ALA A 278 19.47 4.39 3.84
N HIS A 279 18.94 4.08 5.03
CA HIS A 279 18.56 5.10 6.00
C HIS A 279 19.73 5.68 6.80
N LEU A 280 20.70 4.87 7.21
CA LEU A 280 21.73 5.23 8.20
C LEU A 280 23.16 5.35 7.65
N ALA A 281 23.49 4.58 6.63
CA ALA A 281 24.85 4.40 6.18
C ALA A 281 25.44 5.71 5.65
N ASP A 282 26.74 5.89 5.88
CA ASP A 282 27.52 6.84 5.09
C ASP A 282 27.81 6.29 3.68
N ASP A 283 28.49 7.09 2.86
CA ASP A 283 28.73 6.74 1.46
C ASP A 283 29.67 5.52 1.32
N ASP A 284 30.61 5.33 2.25
CA ASP A 284 31.57 4.23 2.21
C ASP A 284 30.87 2.90 2.58
N GLN A 285 30.09 2.92 3.67
CA GLN A 285 29.24 1.81 4.09
C GLN A 285 28.24 1.43 2.98
N ARG A 286 27.58 2.43 2.37
CA ARG A 286 26.60 2.21 1.29
C ARG A 286 27.26 1.58 0.06
N ARG A 287 28.40 2.10 -0.40
CA ARG A 287 29.14 1.52 -1.54
C ARG A 287 29.59 0.09 -1.29
N ARG A 288 30.11 -0.23 -0.10
CA ARG A 288 30.49 -1.61 0.27
C ARG A 288 29.28 -2.55 0.25
N PHE A 289 28.17 -2.13 0.84
CA PHE A 289 26.96 -2.95 0.92
C PHE A 289 26.31 -3.16 -0.45
N HIS A 290 26.13 -2.10 -1.25
CA HIS A 290 25.57 -2.20 -2.59
C HIS A 290 26.51 -2.96 -3.53
N GLY A 291 27.82 -2.70 -3.47
CA GLY A 291 28.81 -3.42 -4.26
C GLY A 291 28.70 -4.95 -4.09
N ALA A 292 28.59 -5.43 -2.85
CA ALA A 292 28.43 -6.86 -2.57
C ALA A 292 27.12 -7.45 -3.14
N LEU A 293 26.02 -6.68 -3.14
CA LEU A 293 24.74 -7.11 -3.70
C LEU A 293 24.73 -7.11 -5.24
N LEU A 294 25.53 -6.23 -5.86
CA LEU A 294 25.62 -6.09 -7.32
C LEU A 294 26.64 -7.06 -7.94
N GLU A 295 27.66 -7.46 -7.18
CA GLU A 295 28.69 -8.40 -7.65
C GLU A 295 28.11 -9.81 -7.88
N ARG A 296 27.26 -10.29 -6.97
CA ARG A 296 26.65 -11.62 -7.02
C ARG A 296 25.37 -11.67 -6.19
N PRO A 297 24.52 -12.71 -6.37
CA PRO A 297 23.44 -12.98 -5.43
C PRO A 297 23.98 -13.13 -4.00
N THR A 298 23.50 -12.26 -3.13
CA THR A 298 24.02 -12.09 -1.76
C THR A 298 22.84 -12.13 -0.81
N TRP A 299 22.89 -13.00 0.20
CA TRP A 299 21.85 -13.04 1.24
C TRP A 299 22.22 -12.13 2.39
N THR A 300 21.23 -11.38 2.87
CA THR A 300 21.40 -10.54 4.04
C THR A 300 20.48 -10.99 5.18
N CYS A 301 20.88 -10.73 6.42
CA CYS A 301 20.02 -10.94 7.57
C CYS A 301 19.99 -9.73 8.52
N PHE A 302 18.91 -9.61 9.28
CA PHE A 302 18.65 -8.50 10.19
C PHE A 302 18.50 -9.03 11.62
N ALA A 303 19.52 -8.82 12.45
CA ALA A 303 19.71 -9.47 13.72
C ALA A 303 19.33 -8.55 14.91
N LEU A 304 18.03 -8.44 15.19
CA LEU A 304 17.51 -7.63 16.31
C LEU A 304 17.06 -8.49 17.50
N THR A 305 16.05 -9.35 17.27
CA THR A 305 15.36 -10.16 18.29
C THR A 305 16.30 -11.10 19.03
N GLU A 306 16.08 -11.24 20.34
CA GLU A 306 16.86 -12.13 21.22
C GLU A 306 15.96 -13.10 22.00
N PRO A 307 16.51 -14.18 22.55
CA PRO A 307 15.84 -14.93 23.60
C PRO A 307 15.38 -13.99 24.73
N GLY A 308 14.08 -14.03 25.04
CA GLY A 308 13.46 -13.18 26.07
C GLY A 308 13.22 -11.71 25.66
N HIS A 309 13.67 -11.25 24.49
CA HIS A 309 13.52 -9.86 24.04
C HIS A 309 13.06 -9.80 22.58
N GLY A 310 11.74 -9.92 22.38
CA GLY A 310 11.05 -9.75 21.10
C GLY A 310 10.38 -8.38 21.01
N SER A 311 9.14 -8.29 21.50
CA SER A 311 8.38 -7.02 21.50
C SER A 311 9.07 -5.92 22.30
N ASP A 312 9.75 -6.26 23.40
CA ASP A 312 10.66 -5.34 24.10
C ASP A 312 12.10 -5.48 23.58
N ALA A 313 12.34 -4.98 22.37
CA ALA A 313 13.68 -4.91 21.81
C ALA A 313 14.61 -3.94 22.58
N THR A 314 14.06 -3.07 23.44
CA THR A 314 14.86 -2.12 24.23
C THR A 314 15.64 -2.81 25.34
N GLY A 315 15.21 -4.00 25.77
CA GLY A 315 15.85 -4.83 26.78
C GLY A 315 16.98 -5.74 26.26
N LEU A 316 17.33 -5.67 24.98
CA LEU A 316 18.33 -6.58 24.37
C LEU A 316 19.66 -6.61 25.16
N ARG A 317 20.29 -7.78 25.21
CA ARG A 317 21.46 -8.11 26.01
C ARG A 317 22.73 -8.33 25.19
N THR A 318 22.64 -8.52 23.87
CA THR A 318 23.84 -8.57 23.00
C THR A 318 24.64 -7.28 23.18
N ARG A 319 25.96 -7.40 23.36
CA ARG A 319 26.87 -6.30 23.68
C ARG A 319 27.81 -6.01 22.53
N ALA A 320 28.23 -4.75 22.44
CA ALA A 320 29.34 -4.30 21.63
C ALA A 320 30.40 -3.75 22.58
N ASP A 321 31.33 -4.61 22.98
CA ASP A 321 32.36 -4.30 23.98
C ASP A 321 33.64 -3.80 23.30
N ALA A 322 34.38 -2.93 24.00
CA ALA A 322 35.65 -2.43 23.49
C ALA A 322 36.72 -3.54 23.48
N ALA A 323 37.51 -3.58 22.42
CA ALA A 323 38.65 -4.46 22.24
C ALA A 323 39.95 -3.64 22.01
N PRO A 324 41.14 -4.26 22.09
CA PRO A 324 42.40 -3.56 21.87
C PRO A 324 42.45 -2.82 20.52
N GLY A 325 43.17 -1.70 20.48
CA GLY A 325 43.32 -0.91 19.26
C GLY A 325 42.08 -0.10 18.84
N GLY A 326 41.08 0.02 19.72
CA GLY A 326 39.86 0.80 19.44
C GLY A 326 38.79 0.04 18.68
N SER A 327 39.02 -1.25 18.38
CA SER A 327 38.04 -2.16 17.77
C SER A 327 36.90 -2.51 18.74
N LEU A 328 35.82 -3.08 18.21
CA LEU A 328 34.71 -3.61 19.00
C LEU A 328 34.61 -5.13 18.82
N VAL A 329 34.03 -5.80 19.80
CA VAL A 329 33.59 -7.20 19.67
C VAL A 329 32.11 -7.31 20.01
N LEU A 330 31.36 -8.04 19.19
CA LEU A 330 29.97 -8.35 19.44
C LEU A 330 29.84 -9.70 20.14
N ARG A 331 29.11 -9.72 21.24
CA ARG A 331 28.85 -10.94 22.03
C ARG A 331 27.39 -11.03 22.44
N GLY A 332 26.77 -12.16 22.16
CA GLY A 332 25.38 -12.43 22.57
C GLY A 332 24.66 -13.41 21.67
N GLU A 333 23.33 -13.45 21.82
CA GLU A 333 22.47 -14.39 21.12
C GLU A 333 21.29 -13.66 20.49
N LYS A 334 20.99 -14.04 19.24
CA LYS A 334 19.81 -13.60 18.48
C LYS A 334 18.93 -14.79 18.16
N ARG A 335 17.65 -14.55 17.90
CA ARG A 335 16.66 -15.59 17.60
C ARG A 335 15.65 -15.15 16.56
N TYR A 336 15.20 -16.09 15.74
CA TYR A 336 14.26 -15.88 14.63
C TYR A 336 14.84 -15.02 13.50
N ILE A 337 16.14 -15.18 13.24
CA ILE A 337 16.85 -14.39 12.23
C ILE A 337 16.75 -15.13 10.90
N GLY A 338 15.91 -14.62 10.00
CA GLY A 338 15.70 -15.21 8.67
C GLY A 338 16.98 -15.20 7.85
N ASN A 339 17.18 -16.25 7.06
CA ASN A 339 18.33 -16.45 6.17
C ASN A 339 19.71 -16.47 6.84
N ALA A 340 19.83 -16.40 8.18
CA ALA A 340 21.13 -16.17 8.81
C ALA A 340 22.16 -17.28 8.55
N ALA A 341 21.73 -18.54 8.39
CA ALA A 341 22.61 -19.67 8.08
C ALA A 341 23.19 -19.64 6.66
N ARG A 342 22.66 -18.81 5.77
CA ARG A 342 23.12 -18.62 4.38
C ARG A 342 23.48 -17.17 4.07
N ALA A 343 23.50 -16.29 5.08
CA ALA A 343 23.75 -14.87 4.88
C ALA A 343 25.23 -14.61 4.62
N ASP A 344 25.52 -13.72 3.68
CA ASP A 344 26.85 -13.15 3.47
C ASP A 344 27.06 -11.92 4.37
N LEU A 345 26.02 -11.09 4.52
CA LEU A 345 26.06 -9.85 5.29
C LEU A 345 24.96 -9.83 6.35
N ALA A 346 25.24 -9.25 7.50
CA ALA A 346 24.26 -9.05 8.55
C ALA A 346 24.27 -7.62 9.08
N VAL A 347 23.09 -7.11 9.45
CA VAL A 347 23.00 -5.98 10.35
C VAL A 347 22.63 -6.48 11.73
N VAL A 348 23.54 -6.35 12.69
CA VAL A 348 23.40 -6.85 14.05
C VAL A 348 23.15 -5.69 15.01
N PHE A 349 22.13 -5.79 15.86
CA PHE A 349 21.88 -4.82 16.91
C PHE A 349 22.56 -5.25 18.21
N ALA A 350 23.34 -4.35 18.80
CA ALA A 350 24.06 -4.63 20.03
C ALA A 350 24.15 -3.37 20.90
N ARG A 351 24.25 -3.58 22.22
CA ARG A 351 24.32 -2.52 23.21
C ARG A 351 25.77 -2.18 23.52
N ARG A 352 26.15 -0.93 23.26
CA ARG A 352 27.45 -0.35 23.62
C ARG A 352 27.39 0.46 24.92
N ALA A 353 26.22 1.03 25.24
CA ALA A 353 26.01 1.83 26.44
C ALA A 353 24.66 1.52 27.13
N PRO A 354 24.47 1.87 28.41
CA PRO A 354 23.21 1.64 29.11
C PRO A 354 22.00 2.29 28.42
N GLY A 355 20.84 1.66 28.59
CA GLY A 355 19.55 2.18 28.11
C GLY A 355 19.35 2.10 26.58
N PRO A 356 18.14 2.43 26.09
CA PRO A 356 17.76 2.18 24.70
C PRO A 356 18.58 2.96 23.66
N LEU A 357 19.12 4.13 24.04
CA LEU A 357 19.96 4.97 23.18
C LEU A 357 21.39 4.42 23.01
N GLY A 358 21.80 3.49 23.87
CA GLY A 358 23.10 2.82 23.76
C GLY A 358 23.09 1.60 22.85
N ILE A 359 21.95 1.28 22.20
CA ILE A 359 21.83 0.21 21.22
C ILE A 359 22.20 0.75 19.84
N GLY A 360 23.27 0.22 19.26
CA GLY A 360 23.72 0.50 17.89
C GLY A 360 23.29 -0.59 16.89
N ALA A 361 23.54 -0.34 15.61
CA ALA A 361 23.39 -1.30 14.52
C ALA A 361 24.73 -1.41 13.79
N TYR A 362 25.20 -2.63 13.56
CA TYR A 362 26.54 -2.93 13.05
C TYR A 362 26.43 -3.77 11.79
N LEU A 363 27.06 -3.32 10.70
CA LEU A 363 27.16 -4.09 9.46
C LEU A 363 28.33 -5.07 9.58
N VAL A 364 28.08 -6.37 9.48
CA VAL A 364 29.09 -7.41 9.71
C VAL A 364 29.11 -8.45 8.60
N ASP A 365 30.27 -9.11 8.42
CA ASP A 365 30.37 -10.31 7.57
C ASP A 365 29.75 -11.50 8.32
N ALA A 366 28.68 -12.05 7.78
CA ALA A 366 27.97 -13.18 8.38
C ALA A 366 28.66 -14.54 8.10
N ARG A 367 29.71 -14.55 7.26
CA ARG A 367 30.54 -15.74 6.98
C ARG A 367 31.70 -15.89 7.96
N ASP A 368 31.93 -14.90 8.82
CA ASP A 368 32.92 -15.01 9.88
C ASP A 368 32.58 -16.20 10.80
N ALA A 369 33.57 -17.05 11.12
CA ALA A 369 33.36 -18.26 11.92
C ALA A 369 32.82 -17.98 13.34
N ARG A 370 32.86 -16.72 13.81
CA ARG A 370 32.30 -16.28 15.10
C ARG A 370 30.84 -15.87 14.99
N PHE A 371 30.27 -15.79 13.78
CA PHE A 371 28.84 -15.65 13.51
C PHE A 371 28.22 -17.04 13.31
N LEU A 372 27.69 -17.63 14.38
CA LEU A 372 27.23 -19.01 14.37
C LEU A 372 25.71 -19.06 14.25
N ALA A 373 25.21 -19.35 13.05
CA ALA A 373 23.78 -19.47 12.78
C ALA A 373 23.32 -20.93 12.75
N THR A 374 22.27 -21.25 13.50
CA THR A 374 21.66 -22.58 13.55
C THR A 374 20.18 -22.47 13.16
N PRO A 375 19.74 -23.14 12.07
CA PRO A 375 18.34 -23.18 11.68
C PRO A 375 17.43 -23.68 12.80
N LEU A 376 16.23 -23.12 12.87
CA LEU A 376 15.17 -23.50 13.80
C LEU A 376 14.09 -24.26 13.04
N ASP A 377 13.52 -25.28 13.67
CA ASP A 377 12.32 -25.93 13.17
C ASP A 377 11.11 -25.01 13.37
N THR A 378 10.41 -24.73 12.28
CA THR A 378 9.21 -23.89 12.27
C THR A 378 8.05 -24.61 11.60
N LEU A 379 6.84 -24.34 12.07
CA LEU A 379 5.62 -24.87 11.44
C LEU A 379 5.49 -24.33 10.00
N GLY A 380 5.50 -23.01 9.86
CA GLY A 380 5.40 -22.31 8.57
C GLY A 380 6.69 -21.56 8.22
N LEU A 381 6.72 -20.97 7.02
CA LEU A 381 7.85 -20.19 6.52
C LEU A 381 9.19 -20.95 6.55
N ARG A 382 9.15 -22.27 6.35
CA ARG A 382 10.34 -23.15 6.46
C ARG A 382 11.44 -22.71 5.50
N ALA A 383 11.06 -22.36 4.28
CA ALA A 383 11.95 -21.82 3.26
C ALA A 383 12.70 -20.55 3.72
N ALA A 384 12.13 -19.69 4.58
CA ALA A 384 12.78 -18.49 5.10
C ALA A 384 13.96 -18.80 6.06
N GLN A 385 14.06 -20.06 6.52
CA GLN A 385 15.15 -20.60 7.35
C GLN A 385 15.48 -19.68 8.54
N LEU A 386 14.51 -19.52 9.45
CA LEU A 386 14.72 -18.76 10.69
C LEU A 386 15.80 -19.43 11.53
N CYS A 387 16.76 -18.66 12.04
CA CYS A 387 17.88 -19.19 12.81
C CYS A 387 17.93 -18.62 14.24
N ALA A 388 18.53 -19.39 15.15
CA ALA A 388 19.24 -18.84 16.29
C ALA A 388 20.64 -18.43 15.84
N VAL A 389 21.16 -17.32 16.34
CA VAL A 389 22.51 -16.85 16.03
C VAL A 389 23.26 -16.61 17.33
N ARG A 390 24.48 -17.14 17.44
CA ARG A 390 25.41 -16.85 18.54
C ARG A 390 26.60 -16.06 18.00
N LEU A 391 26.88 -14.93 18.64
CA LEU A 391 28.01 -14.06 18.34
C LEU A 391 29.10 -14.34 19.36
N ALA A 392 30.20 -14.96 18.91
CA ALA A 392 31.28 -15.44 19.76
C ALA A 392 32.51 -14.51 19.67
N ASP A 393 32.40 -13.32 20.27
CA ASP A 393 33.41 -12.25 20.15
C ASP A 393 33.68 -11.88 18.69
N LEU A 394 32.61 -11.64 17.94
CA LEU A 394 32.69 -11.24 16.53
C LEU A 394 33.33 -9.85 16.44
N PRO A 395 34.53 -9.69 15.87
CA PRO A 395 35.18 -8.39 15.73
C PRO A 395 34.39 -7.52 14.76
N VAL A 396 34.31 -6.23 15.10
CA VAL A 396 33.63 -5.22 14.31
C VAL A 396 34.44 -3.95 14.35
N ASP A 397 34.68 -3.35 13.19
CA ASP A 397 35.32 -2.06 13.11
C ASP A 397 34.34 -0.97 13.61
N PRO A 398 34.78 0.03 14.38
CA PRO A 398 33.94 1.17 14.73
C PRO A 398 33.29 1.88 13.53
N ASP A 399 33.90 1.82 12.35
CA ASP A 399 33.36 2.37 11.10
C ASP A 399 32.33 1.46 10.43
N ASP A 400 32.07 0.28 10.99
CA ASP A 400 30.93 -0.56 10.63
C ASP A 400 29.68 -0.28 11.50
N GLU A 401 29.77 0.61 12.50
CA GLU A 401 28.59 1.12 13.22
C GLU A 401 27.77 2.06 12.33
N LEU A 402 26.58 1.62 11.91
CA LEU A 402 25.69 2.37 11.03
C LEU A 402 25.19 3.64 11.72
N GLY A 403 25.40 4.78 11.04
CA GLY A 403 24.96 6.08 11.54
C GLY A 403 25.72 6.55 12.80
N ARG A 404 26.94 6.05 13.06
CA ARG A 404 27.79 6.43 14.21
C ARG A 404 27.93 7.95 14.39
N ARG A 405 28.05 8.69 13.28
CA ARG A 405 28.17 10.17 13.26
C ARG A 405 26.85 10.88 13.55
N ARG A 406 25.71 10.18 13.59
CA ARG A 406 24.40 10.75 13.91
C ARG A 406 24.19 10.83 15.42
N ARG A 407 23.34 11.78 15.83
CA ARG A 407 22.90 11.91 17.23
C ARG A 407 22.30 10.58 17.73
N PRO A 408 22.52 10.17 19.00
CA PRO A 408 22.00 8.90 19.53
C PRO A 408 20.50 8.67 19.30
N GLY A 409 19.68 9.72 19.40
CA GLY A 409 18.24 9.65 19.12
C GLY A 409 17.85 9.43 17.65
N ARG A 410 18.81 9.39 16.72
CA ARG A 410 18.61 9.23 15.27
C ARG A 410 19.43 8.07 14.67
N ARG A 411 19.93 7.14 15.50
CA ARG A 411 20.62 5.92 15.06
C ARG A 411 20.17 4.70 15.85
N GLY A 412 20.72 3.52 15.52
CA GLY A 412 20.50 2.29 16.27
C GLY A 412 19.02 1.90 16.34
N LEU A 413 18.54 1.52 17.53
CA LEU A 413 17.16 1.03 17.70
C LEU A 413 16.09 2.06 17.30
N ARG A 414 16.33 3.36 17.50
CA ARG A 414 15.39 4.42 17.08
C ARG A 414 15.23 4.47 15.56
N ALA A 415 16.32 4.28 14.83
CA ALA A 415 16.29 4.20 13.37
C ALA A 415 15.62 2.91 12.88
N ALA A 416 15.80 1.78 13.58
CA ALA A 416 15.09 0.55 13.27
C ALA A 416 13.56 0.72 13.35
N VAL A 417 13.06 1.47 14.34
CA VAL A 417 11.62 1.80 14.43
C VAL A 417 11.13 2.56 13.20
N ALA A 418 11.89 3.58 12.73
CA ALA A 418 11.55 4.32 11.52
C ALA A 418 11.59 3.42 10.26
N VAL A 419 12.52 2.47 10.20
CA VAL A 419 12.58 1.47 9.13
C VAL A 419 11.37 0.53 9.18
N PHE A 420 10.95 0.07 10.36
CA PHE A 420 9.74 -0.75 10.49
C PHE A 420 8.48 -0.02 10.02
N HIS A 421 8.37 1.29 10.21
CA HIS A 421 7.25 2.05 9.64
C HIS A 421 7.16 1.89 8.12
N ARG A 422 8.31 1.88 7.43
CA ARG A 422 8.42 1.72 5.96
C ARG A 422 8.23 0.29 5.45
N LEU A 423 8.41 -0.71 6.31
CA LEU A 423 8.35 -2.12 5.95
C LEU A 423 6.99 -2.76 6.25
N ARG A 424 6.30 -2.32 7.30
CA ARG A 424 5.00 -2.88 7.73
C ARG A 424 3.93 -2.93 6.63
N PRO A 425 3.78 -1.92 5.75
CA PRO A 425 2.85 -2.04 4.62
C PRO A 425 3.20 -3.22 3.69
N GLY A 426 4.48 -3.54 3.54
CA GLY A 426 4.94 -4.72 2.81
C GLY A 426 4.54 -6.04 3.49
N VAL A 427 4.65 -6.14 4.82
CA VAL A 427 4.16 -7.32 5.56
C VAL A 427 2.63 -7.45 5.48
N ALA A 428 1.91 -6.32 5.53
CA ALA A 428 0.47 -6.32 5.34
C ALA A 428 0.08 -6.80 3.93
N ALA A 429 0.83 -6.37 2.91
CA ALA A 429 0.69 -6.84 1.53
C ALA A 429 0.97 -8.34 1.40
N MET A 430 2.02 -8.87 2.04
CA MET A 430 2.28 -10.32 2.07
C MET A 430 1.07 -11.09 2.60
N ALA A 431 0.40 -10.59 3.64
CA ALA A 431 -0.80 -11.22 4.20
C ALA A 431 -1.97 -11.23 3.21
N VAL A 432 -2.18 -10.13 2.48
CA VAL A 432 -3.16 -10.06 1.37
C VAL A 432 -2.81 -11.06 0.28
N GLY A 433 -1.52 -11.22 -0.05
CA GLY A 433 -1.03 -12.22 -1.00
C GLY A 433 -1.34 -13.65 -0.57
N VAL A 434 -1.06 -14.00 0.69
CA VAL A 434 -1.37 -15.31 1.28
C VAL A 434 -2.88 -15.60 1.24
N ALA A 435 -3.72 -14.61 1.55
CA ALA A 435 -5.17 -14.76 1.44
C ALA A 435 -5.62 -15.02 -0.01
N ALA A 436 -5.03 -14.29 -0.97
CA ALA A 436 -5.31 -14.48 -2.39
C ALA A 436 -4.83 -15.85 -2.91
N CYS A 437 -3.70 -16.37 -2.40
CA CYS A 437 -3.20 -17.70 -2.70
C CYS A 437 -4.22 -18.78 -2.33
N ALA A 438 -4.84 -18.67 -1.14
CA ALA A 438 -5.87 -19.62 -0.72
C ALA A 438 -7.10 -19.58 -1.65
N VAL A 439 -7.55 -18.38 -2.04
CA VAL A 439 -8.66 -18.26 -3.01
C VAL A 439 -8.29 -18.86 -4.37
N ASP A 440 -7.05 -18.73 -4.84
CA ASP A 440 -6.60 -19.38 -6.08
C ASP A 440 -6.71 -20.90 -6.00
N VAL A 441 -6.34 -21.49 -4.86
CA VAL A 441 -6.52 -22.94 -4.65
C VAL A 441 -8.00 -23.33 -4.68
N LEU A 442 -8.89 -22.50 -4.12
CA LEU A 442 -10.33 -22.73 -4.20
C LEU A 442 -10.83 -22.70 -5.64
N ASP A 443 -10.36 -21.73 -6.43
CA ASP A 443 -10.76 -21.54 -7.83
C ASP A 443 -10.32 -22.71 -8.71
N ASP A 444 -9.08 -23.18 -8.51
CA ASP A 444 -8.54 -24.32 -9.24
C ASP A 444 -9.28 -25.62 -8.89
N ALA A 445 -9.64 -25.80 -7.62
CA ALA A 445 -10.35 -26.98 -7.15
C ALA A 445 -11.84 -26.98 -7.51
N TRP A 446 -12.47 -25.79 -7.63
CA TRP A 446 -13.86 -25.62 -8.07
C TRP A 446 -13.97 -24.65 -9.25
N PRO A 447 -13.65 -25.09 -10.48
CA PRO A 447 -13.84 -24.26 -11.68
C PRO A 447 -15.31 -23.87 -11.94
N ARG A 448 -16.24 -24.65 -11.38
CA ARG A 448 -17.69 -24.39 -11.36
C ARG A 448 -18.23 -24.68 -9.95
N PRO A 449 -18.12 -23.72 -9.02
CA PRO A 449 -18.50 -23.94 -7.63
C PRO A 449 -20.01 -24.11 -7.45
N PRO A 450 -20.47 -24.94 -6.50
CA PRO A 450 -21.80 -24.84 -5.92
C PRO A 450 -22.12 -23.41 -5.49
N ARG A 451 -23.41 -23.05 -5.45
CA ARG A 451 -23.84 -21.67 -5.20
C ARG A 451 -23.33 -21.12 -3.87
N ASP A 452 -23.40 -21.91 -2.81
CA ASP A 452 -22.90 -21.58 -1.48
C ASP A 452 -21.39 -21.31 -1.47
N VAL A 453 -20.60 -22.14 -2.17
CA VAL A 453 -19.16 -21.92 -2.33
C VAL A 453 -18.88 -20.67 -3.17
N ALA A 454 -19.67 -20.42 -4.22
CA ALA A 454 -19.54 -19.24 -5.07
C ALA A 454 -19.83 -17.94 -4.28
N ASP A 455 -20.90 -17.94 -3.48
CA ASP A 455 -21.31 -16.82 -2.64
C ASP A 455 -20.25 -16.52 -1.56
N ALA A 456 -19.75 -17.56 -0.87
CA ALA A 456 -18.69 -17.43 0.13
C ALA A 456 -17.40 -16.88 -0.50
N ARG A 457 -16.96 -17.45 -1.64
CA ARG A 457 -15.81 -16.97 -2.40
C ARG A 457 -15.94 -15.49 -2.76
N ALA A 458 -17.10 -15.04 -3.22
CA ALA A 458 -17.32 -13.63 -3.56
C ALA A 458 -17.09 -12.71 -2.34
N GLY A 459 -17.56 -13.13 -1.15
CA GLY A 459 -17.29 -12.44 0.10
C GLY A 459 -15.79 -12.37 0.44
N LEU A 460 -15.07 -13.48 0.32
CA LEU A 460 -13.62 -13.52 0.56
C LEU A 460 -12.86 -12.58 -0.39
N VAL A 461 -13.20 -12.58 -1.68
CA VAL A 461 -12.59 -11.70 -2.69
C VAL A 461 -12.87 -10.23 -2.38
N HIS A 462 -14.09 -9.91 -1.93
CA HIS A 462 -14.46 -8.55 -1.51
C HIS A 462 -13.60 -8.06 -0.33
N GLU A 463 -13.49 -8.87 0.72
CA GLU A 463 -12.68 -8.52 1.91
C GLU A 463 -11.19 -8.37 1.55
N ILE A 464 -10.65 -9.26 0.71
CA ILE A 464 -9.27 -9.14 0.20
C ILE A 464 -9.08 -7.81 -0.55
N ALA A 465 -10.04 -7.41 -1.39
CA ALA A 465 -9.97 -6.15 -2.13
C ALA A 465 -10.04 -4.94 -1.19
N ALA A 466 -10.93 -4.95 -0.20
CA ALA A 466 -11.05 -3.86 0.78
C ALA A 466 -9.76 -3.69 1.60
N VAL A 467 -9.19 -4.79 2.10
CA VAL A 467 -7.94 -4.74 2.87
C VAL A 467 -6.74 -4.38 1.98
N ARG A 468 -6.70 -4.81 0.72
CA ARG A 468 -5.68 -4.36 -0.23
C ARG A 468 -5.67 -2.84 -0.37
N THR A 469 -6.84 -2.21 -0.48
CA THR A 469 -6.94 -0.74 -0.54
C THR A 469 -6.39 -0.09 0.73
N LEU A 470 -6.73 -0.61 1.91
CA LEU A 470 -6.17 -0.14 3.19
C LEU A 470 -4.63 -0.26 3.23
N VAL A 471 -4.07 -1.36 2.71
CA VAL A 471 -2.62 -1.58 2.67
C VAL A 471 -1.94 -0.58 1.73
N LEU A 472 -2.51 -0.32 0.56
CA LEU A 472 -1.96 0.64 -0.39
C LEU A 472 -2.03 2.06 0.16
N ASP A 473 -3.16 2.47 0.74
CA ASP A 473 -3.30 3.78 1.42
C ASP A 473 -2.23 3.95 2.51
N ALA A 474 -2.08 2.94 3.37
CA ALA A 474 -1.05 2.97 4.40
C ALA A 474 0.37 3.11 3.82
N ALA A 475 0.66 2.42 2.71
CA ALA A 475 1.95 2.52 2.04
C ALA A 475 2.20 3.93 1.49
N TYR A 476 1.21 4.53 0.82
CA TYR A 476 1.27 5.90 0.32
C TYR A 476 1.53 6.92 1.44
N ARG A 477 0.79 6.81 2.54
CA ARG A 477 0.93 7.71 3.70
C ARG A 477 2.29 7.58 4.36
N VAL A 478 2.80 6.35 4.48
CA VAL A 478 4.14 6.08 5.02
C VAL A 478 5.22 6.66 4.11
N ASP A 479 5.07 6.57 2.79
CA ASP A 479 6.02 7.20 1.86
C ASP A 479 5.99 8.72 1.98
N ALA A 480 4.81 9.33 2.12
CA ALA A 480 4.62 10.78 2.28
C ALA A 480 5.13 11.33 3.62
N THR A 481 4.88 10.63 4.73
CA THR A 481 5.03 11.21 6.08
C THR A 481 6.08 10.51 6.93
N GLY A 482 6.42 9.26 6.61
CA GLY A 482 7.19 8.37 7.47
C GLY A 482 6.45 7.91 8.73
N ASP A 483 5.18 8.30 8.91
CA ASP A 483 4.36 7.88 10.04
C ASP A 483 3.95 6.40 9.92
N GLY A 484 4.11 5.65 11.01
CA GLY A 484 3.87 4.21 11.03
C GLY A 484 2.46 3.79 11.42
N THR A 485 1.57 4.74 11.72
CA THR A 485 0.29 4.45 12.37
C THR A 485 -0.67 3.73 11.42
N ALA A 486 -0.82 4.25 10.20
CA ALA A 486 -1.62 3.59 9.16
C ALA A 486 -1.07 2.20 8.81
N GLY A 487 0.26 2.08 8.71
CA GLY A 487 0.93 0.80 8.47
C GLY A 487 0.68 -0.24 9.57
N ALA A 488 0.63 0.18 10.84
CA ALA A 488 0.31 -0.70 11.96
C ALA A 488 -1.13 -1.23 11.91
N LEU A 489 -2.11 -0.36 11.61
CA LEU A 489 -3.50 -0.76 11.42
C LEU A 489 -3.67 -1.71 10.25
N ALA A 490 -3.07 -1.38 9.10
CA ALA A 490 -3.11 -2.20 7.90
C ALA A 490 -2.53 -3.60 8.16
N LYS A 491 -1.35 -3.69 8.80
CA LYS A 491 -0.73 -4.98 9.14
C LYS A 491 -1.60 -5.81 10.08
N ALA A 492 -2.19 -5.18 11.10
CA ALA A 492 -3.06 -5.87 12.04
C ALA A 492 -4.31 -6.45 11.37
N ARG A 493 -5.00 -5.68 10.50
CA ARG A 493 -6.18 -6.19 9.76
C ARG A 493 -5.80 -7.24 8.73
N ALA A 494 -4.74 -7.02 7.96
CA ALA A 494 -4.32 -7.93 6.89
C ALA A 494 -3.87 -9.29 7.43
N CYS A 495 -3.14 -9.34 8.56
CA CYS A 495 -2.77 -10.62 9.17
C CYS A 495 -4.00 -11.41 9.64
N ARG A 496 -5.02 -10.74 10.23
CA ARG A 496 -6.28 -11.39 10.60
C ARG A 496 -7.01 -11.94 9.37
N LEU A 497 -7.12 -11.12 8.33
CA LEU A 497 -7.74 -11.53 7.07
C LEU A 497 -7.07 -12.79 6.51
N ALA A 498 -5.74 -12.86 6.50
CA ALA A 498 -5.04 -14.05 6.01
C ALA A 498 -5.36 -15.31 6.82
N GLU A 499 -5.43 -15.21 8.15
CA GLU A 499 -5.85 -16.32 9.02
C GLU A 499 -7.30 -16.74 8.73
N GLU A 500 -8.22 -15.76 8.64
CA GLU A 500 -9.65 -15.98 8.37
C GLU A 500 -9.88 -16.65 7.01
N VAL A 501 -9.32 -16.08 5.93
CA VAL A 501 -9.51 -16.56 4.55
C VAL A 501 -8.90 -17.94 4.35
N THR A 502 -7.69 -18.18 4.84
CA THR A 502 -7.02 -19.48 4.61
C THR A 502 -7.74 -20.63 5.31
N LEU A 503 -8.31 -20.38 6.49
CA LEU A 503 -9.12 -21.38 7.22
C LEU A 503 -10.50 -21.56 6.58
N GLU A 504 -11.15 -20.48 6.13
CA GLU A 504 -12.44 -20.57 5.45
C GLU A 504 -12.33 -21.33 4.13
N VAL A 505 -11.28 -21.07 3.34
CA VAL A 505 -11.01 -21.86 2.13
C VAL A 505 -10.83 -23.34 2.47
N ALA A 506 -10.08 -23.68 3.52
CA ALA A 506 -9.93 -25.08 3.93
C ALA A 506 -11.29 -25.71 4.33
N HIS A 507 -12.19 -24.94 4.94
CA HIS A 507 -13.54 -25.37 5.25
C HIS A 507 -14.37 -25.64 3.98
N LEU A 508 -14.38 -24.70 3.03
CA LEU A 508 -15.11 -24.81 1.76
C LEU A 508 -14.63 -25.99 0.90
N LEU A 509 -13.34 -26.31 0.94
CA LEU A 509 -12.76 -27.47 0.25
C LEU A 509 -13.06 -28.81 0.95
N GLY A 510 -13.58 -28.79 2.18
CA GLY A 510 -14.02 -29.95 2.94
C GLY A 510 -12.91 -30.73 3.68
N PRO A 511 -13.26 -31.86 4.32
CA PRO A 511 -12.32 -32.65 5.13
C PRO A 511 -11.07 -33.08 4.37
N GLY A 512 -9.89 -32.95 5.00
CA GLY A 512 -8.61 -33.30 4.39
C GLY A 512 -8.05 -32.27 3.40
N ALA A 513 -8.64 -31.07 3.30
CA ALA A 513 -8.23 -30.04 2.34
C ALA A 513 -6.71 -29.73 2.39
N ARG A 514 -6.13 -29.60 3.59
CA ARG A 514 -4.70 -29.28 3.74
C ARG A 514 -3.77 -30.38 3.24
N ASP A 515 -4.20 -31.64 3.33
CA ASP A 515 -3.41 -32.77 2.82
C ASP A 515 -3.54 -32.90 1.30
N ARG A 516 -4.76 -32.70 0.77
CA ARG A 516 -5.04 -32.75 -0.68
C ARG A 516 -4.44 -31.57 -1.45
N PHE A 517 -4.34 -30.42 -0.80
CA PHE A 517 -3.85 -29.18 -1.41
C PHE A 517 -2.64 -28.63 -0.62
N PRO A 518 -1.41 -29.11 -0.90
CA PRO A 518 -0.21 -28.69 -0.17
C PRO A 518 0.09 -27.19 -0.26
N VAL A 519 -0.35 -26.51 -1.32
CA VAL A 519 -0.25 -25.05 -1.46
C VAL A 519 -1.08 -24.35 -0.36
N LEU A 520 -2.30 -24.81 -0.13
CA LEU A 520 -3.16 -24.28 0.92
C LEU A 520 -2.58 -24.55 2.31
N ASP A 521 -2.04 -25.74 2.55
CA ASP A 521 -1.38 -26.04 3.83
C ASP A 521 -0.22 -25.08 4.11
N ARG A 522 0.63 -24.81 3.11
CA ARG A 522 1.68 -23.79 3.22
C ARG A 522 1.10 -22.41 3.51
N ALA A 523 0.04 -22.00 2.80
CA ALA A 523 -0.61 -20.71 3.01
C ALA A 523 -1.18 -20.56 4.43
N VAL A 524 -1.86 -21.60 4.96
CA VAL A 524 -2.40 -21.62 6.34
C VAL A 524 -1.26 -21.49 7.36
N ARG A 525 -0.17 -22.25 7.19
CA ARG A 525 0.99 -22.17 8.08
C ARG A 525 1.70 -20.82 8.00
N ALA A 526 1.78 -20.24 6.80
CA ALA A 526 2.39 -18.94 6.53
C ALA A 526 1.58 -17.78 7.11
N ALA A 527 0.24 -17.82 7.02
CA ALA A 527 -0.65 -16.82 7.60
C ALA A 527 -0.38 -16.62 9.10
N ARG A 528 -0.16 -17.72 9.83
CA ARG A 528 0.17 -17.64 11.26
C ARG A 528 1.57 -17.07 11.54
N GLY A 529 2.52 -17.26 10.63
CA GLY A 529 3.88 -16.71 10.76
C GLY A 529 3.91 -15.17 10.70
N LEU A 530 3.09 -14.58 9.81
CA LEU A 530 2.99 -13.13 9.62
C LEU A 530 2.58 -12.36 10.88
N GLU A 531 1.78 -12.99 11.75
CA GLU A 531 1.39 -12.41 13.04
C GLU A 531 2.60 -11.95 13.85
N PHE A 532 3.70 -12.71 13.84
CA PHE A 532 4.90 -12.42 14.65
C PHE A 532 5.94 -11.55 13.94
N MET A 533 5.85 -11.38 12.63
CA MET A 533 6.79 -10.57 11.84
C MET A 533 6.58 -9.07 12.09
N GLU A 534 7.70 -8.33 12.23
CA GLU A 534 7.74 -6.86 12.36
C GLU A 534 6.81 -6.25 13.44
N GLY A 535 6.60 -7.03 14.50
CA GLY A 535 5.77 -6.69 15.65
C GLY A 535 4.44 -7.43 15.64
N ALA A 536 4.17 -8.12 16.75
CA ALA A 536 2.90 -8.80 16.99
C ALA A 536 1.72 -7.82 17.05
N ARG A 537 0.50 -8.33 16.89
CA ARG A 537 -0.72 -7.51 16.83
C ARG A 537 -0.94 -6.62 18.05
N ASN A 538 -0.50 -7.03 19.23
CA ASN A 538 -0.50 -6.19 20.42
C ASN A 538 0.45 -4.97 20.31
N VAL A 539 1.63 -5.15 19.68
CA VAL A 539 2.57 -4.06 19.38
C VAL A 539 2.00 -3.13 18.31
N GLN A 540 1.31 -3.69 17.31
CA GLN A 540 0.62 -2.88 16.30
C GLN A 540 -0.51 -2.05 16.92
N ALA A 541 -1.33 -2.66 17.80
CA ALA A 541 -2.37 -1.96 18.53
C ALA A 541 -1.81 -0.82 19.39
N LEU A 542 -0.67 -1.05 20.08
CA LEU A 542 0.01 0.00 20.84
C LEU A 542 0.53 1.13 19.94
N THR A 543 1.05 0.81 18.76
CA THR A 543 1.49 1.82 17.78
C THR A 543 0.31 2.64 17.28
N ALA A 544 -0.80 1.97 16.94
CA ALA A 544 -2.02 2.63 16.50
C ALA A 544 -2.60 3.55 17.59
N PHE A 545 -2.67 3.07 18.84
CA PHE A 545 -3.10 3.86 19.99
C PHE A 545 -2.28 5.14 20.16
N ARG A 546 -0.94 5.03 20.12
CA ARG A 546 -0.04 6.19 20.23
C ARG A 546 -0.21 7.19 19.08
N GLY A 547 -0.45 6.71 17.86
CA GLY A 547 -0.68 7.59 16.73
C GLY A 547 -2.05 8.28 16.77
N LEU A 548 -3.08 7.61 17.29
CA LEU A 548 -4.38 8.23 17.57
C LEU A 548 -4.26 9.34 18.62
N ASP A 549 -3.58 9.05 19.72
CA ASP A 549 -3.31 10.03 20.79
C ASP A 549 -2.51 11.25 20.28
N ALA A 550 -1.59 11.02 19.35
CA ALA A 550 -0.82 12.08 18.70
C ALA A 550 -1.55 12.80 17.54
N GLY A 551 -2.80 12.42 17.21
CA GLY A 551 -3.57 13.03 16.12
C GLY A 551 -3.09 12.65 14.71
N HIS A 552 -2.28 11.61 14.55
CA HIS A 552 -1.81 11.13 13.24
C HIS A 552 -2.91 10.39 12.45
N LEU A 553 -4.01 10.05 13.12
CA LEU A 553 -5.22 9.46 12.55
C LEU A 553 -6.43 10.22 13.05
N GLY A 554 -7.22 10.80 12.12
CA GLY A 554 -8.48 11.46 12.46
C GLY A 554 -8.38 12.87 13.04
N ALA A 555 -7.28 13.61 12.82
CA ALA A 555 -7.34 15.06 12.99
C ALA A 555 -8.20 15.65 11.84
N PRO A 556 -9.15 16.55 12.15
CA PRO A 556 -10.14 17.07 11.21
C PRO A 556 -9.53 17.86 10.05
#